data_AF-A0AAW1NZ79-F1
#
_entry.id   AF-A0AAW1NZ79-F1
#
_cell.length_a   1.000
_cell.length_b   1.000
_cell.length_c   1.000
_cell.angle_alpha   90.00
_cell.angle_beta   90.00
_cell.angle_gamma   90.00
#
_symmetry.space_group_name_H-M   'P 1'
#
loop_
_entity.id
_entity.type
_entity.pdbx_description
1 polymer ?
#
loop_
_entity_poly.entity_id
_entity_poly.type
_entity_poly.pdbx_seq_one_letter_code
_entity_poly.pdbx_strand_id
1 'polypeptide(L)'
;MSFACSLHLQSHPQPRPAFSQRRQTQPSRARCRVCSVVSLSEAAEALQEGRKKYDAGDRMGALRLFESALKKDPSVEERQAALYDATCVHAGYGDVELAQQSLRDGVTAGLEFDAALKDPDRIKLDAPPQVQIQLKKFAITVKKVRAAVSPTAAAAVPAKAQGSKVSLSSFLDADMSTMLRTDITGMDTSIFGIVRRVGILLAVAVGGGALLFYLGLFLTFGGDKS
;
A
#
# COMPACT_ATOMS: atom_id res chain seq x y z
N MET A 1 24.93 58.48 -35.57
CA MET A 1 26.25 58.36 -36.20
C MET A 1 26.70 56.93 -35.92
N SER A 2 26.40 55.92 -36.74
CA SER A 2 26.53 55.81 -38.22
C SER A 2 28.01 55.82 -38.62
N PHE A 3 28.58 54.89 -39.38
CA PHE A 3 28.09 53.79 -40.26
C PHE A 3 28.82 52.46 -39.90
N ALA A 4 28.40 51.21 -40.19
CA ALA A 4 27.61 50.54 -41.24
C ALA A 4 28.41 50.01 -42.46
N CYS A 5 28.73 48.70 -42.48
CA CYS A 5 28.94 47.78 -43.61
C CYS A 5 29.07 46.33 -43.04
N SER A 6 28.58 45.21 -43.60
CA SER A 6 28.34 44.72 -44.98
C SER A 6 29.61 44.33 -45.76
N LEU A 7 29.70 43.21 -46.50
CA LEU A 7 28.93 41.95 -46.57
C LEU A 7 29.67 40.97 -47.54
N HIS A 8 29.46 39.64 -47.44
CA HIS A 8 29.83 38.62 -48.46
C HIS A 8 31.36 38.45 -48.74
N LEU A 9 31.91 37.37 -49.32
CA LEU A 9 31.44 36.06 -49.84
C LEU A 9 32.60 35.00 -49.63
N GLN A 10 32.70 33.75 -50.11
CA GLN A 10 31.94 32.95 -51.10
C GLN A 10 31.94 31.41 -50.80
N SER A 11 32.53 30.62 -51.69
CA SER A 11 32.57 29.15 -51.86
C SER A 11 33.85 28.53 -51.27
N HIS A 12 33.95 27.22 -50.94
CA HIS A 12 33.52 26.06 -51.72
C HIS A 12 33.13 24.81 -50.89
N PRO A 13 32.07 24.08 -51.27
CA PRO A 13 31.89 22.67 -50.88
C PRO A 13 32.65 21.73 -51.83
N GLN A 14 33.24 20.65 -51.30
CA GLN A 14 33.86 19.56 -52.07
C GLN A 14 33.00 18.28 -52.00
N PRO A 15 32.60 17.66 -53.14
CA PRO A 15 31.81 16.43 -53.16
C PRO A 15 32.61 15.19 -53.60
N ARG A 16 31.99 14.00 -53.44
CA ARG A 16 32.37 12.65 -53.95
C ARG A 16 33.42 11.89 -53.10
N PRO A 17 33.50 10.54 -53.24
CA PRO A 17 32.66 9.63 -54.04
C PRO A 17 31.79 8.68 -53.20
N ALA A 18 30.77 8.08 -53.83
CA ALA A 18 30.00 7.01 -53.22
C ALA A 18 30.80 5.70 -53.20
N PHE A 19 30.81 5.00 -52.06
CA PHE A 19 31.27 3.60 -51.99
C PHE A 19 30.12 2.65 -52.25
N SER A 20 30.40 1.57 -52.98
CA SER A 20 29.37 0.72 -53.60
C SER A 20 28.71 -0.28 -52.64
N GLN A 21 27.45 -0.62 -52.90
CA GLN A 21 26.72 -1.67 -52.19
C GLN A 21 27.36 -3.05 -52.42
N ARG A 22 28.25 -3.48 -51.52
CA ARG A 22 28.76 -4.85 -51.52
C ARG A 22 27.70 -5.81 -50.96
N ARG A 23 26.77 -6.26 -51.81
CA ARG A 23 25.87 -7.37 -51.50
C ARG A 23 26.70 -8.64 -51.26
N GLN A 24 27.01 -8.95 -50.01
CA GLN A 24 27.54 -10.26 -49.63
C GLN A 24 26.55 -10.97 -48.70
N THR A 25 25.71 -11.78 -49.36
CA THR A 25 25.14 -13.06 -48.90
C THR A 25 25.30 -13.40 -47.43
N GLN A 26 24.17 -13.48 -46.72
CA GLN A 26 24.07 -13.97 -45.34
C GLN A 26 24.60 -15.42 -45.23
N PRO A 27 25.55 -15.72 -44.31
CA PRO A 27 25.71 -17.06 -43.79
C PRO A 27 24.64 -17.31 -42.71
N SER A 28 23.63 -18.12 -43.04
CA SER A 28 22.56 -18.47 -42.11
C SER A 28 23.01 -19.48 -41.06
N ARG A 29 23.45 -19.02 -39.88
CA ARG A 29 23.67 -19.87 -38.70
C ARG A 29 23.43 -19.15 -37.39
N ALA A 30 22.92 -19.91 -36.42
CA ALA A 30 22.68 -19.51 -35.03
C ALA A 30 21.99 -18.15 -34.83
N ARG A 31 20.64 -18.15 -34.79
CA ARG A 31 19.98 -17.42 -33.70
C ARG A 31 20.48 -18.06 -32.41
N CYS A 32 21.56 -17.52 -31.82
CA CYS A 32 21.74 -17.68 -30.39
C CYS A 32 20.44 -17.20 -29.75
N ARG A 33 19.75 -18.06 -29.01
CA ARG A 33 18.83 -17.56 -28.00
C ARG A 33 19.70 -16.68 -27.12
N VAL A 34 19.41 -15.37 -27.09
CA VAL A 34 19.72 -14.61 -25.89
C VAL A 34 18.86 -15.28 -24.83
N CYS A 35 19.47 -16.21 -24.10
CA CYS A 35 18.99 -16.56 -22.79
C CYS A 35 19.03 -15.24 -22.03
N SER A 36 17.89 -14.60 -21.91
CA SER A 36 17.68 -13.49 -20.99
C SER A 36 17.82 -14.08 -19.59
N VAL A 37 19.07 -14.30 -19.19
CA VAL A 37 19.46 -14.16 -17.79
C VAL A 37 18.94 -12.78 -17.43
N VAL A 38 17.78 -12.76 -16.78
CA VAL A 38 17.30 -11.57 -16.11
C VAL A 38 18.35 -11.34 -15.03
N SER A 39 19.30 -10.46 -15.34
CA SER A 39 20.21 -9.90 -14.36
C SER A 39 19.32 -9.14 -13.39
N LEU A 40 18.87 -9.85 -12.36
CA LEU A 40 18.17 -9.28 -11.23
C LEU A 40 19.01 -8.08 -10.79
N SER A 41 18.36 -6.92 -10.66
CA SER A 41 19.04 -5.76 -10.10
C SER A 41 19.57 -6.17 -8.71
N GLU A 42 20.66 -5.55 -8.26
CA GLU A 42 21.15 -5.81 -6.90
C GLU A 42 20.08 -5.51 -5.82
N ALA A 43 19.07 -4.70 -6.16
CA ALA A 43 17.87 -4.51 -5.35
C ALA A 43 16.93 -5.73 -5.41
N ALA A 44 16.63 -6.27 -6.59
CA ALA A 44 15.79 -7.47 -6.75
C ALA A 44 16.41 -8.74 -6.13
N GLU A 45 17.74 -8.89 -6.15
CA GLU A 45 18.44 -9.95 -5.42
C GLU A 45 18.27 -9.78 -3.90
N ALA A 46 18.48 -8.57 -3.37
CA ALA A 46 18.26 -8.26 -1.95
C ALA A 46 16.79 -8.46 -1.53
N LEU A 47 15.82 -8.18 -2.40
CA LEU A 47 14.41 -8.51 -2.17
C LEU A 47 14.20 -10.03 -2.07
N GLN A 48 14.77 -10.83 -2.96
CA GLN A 48 14.63 -12.29 -2.91
C GLN A 48 15.31 -12.91 -1.69
N GLU A 49 16.48 -12.41 -1.27
CA GLU A 49 17.11 -12.83 -0.02
C GLU A 49 16.27 -12.38 1.21
N GLY A 50 15.70 -11.17 1.15
CA GLY A 50 14.82 -10.65 2.21
C GLY A 50 13.55 -11.49 2.38
N ARG A 51 12.89 -11.91 1.28
CA ARG A 51 11.76 -12.86 1.32
C ARG A 51 12.16 -14.16 2.02
N LYS A 52 13.28 -14.76 1.61
CA LYS A 52 13.80 -16.01 2.21
C LYS A 52 14.09 -15.87 3.71
N LYS A 53 14.58 -14.72 4.18
CA LYS A 53 14.77 -14.46 5.62
C LYS A 53 13.45 -14.24 6.35
N TYR A 54 12.46 -13.60 5.73
CA TYR A 54 11.10 -13.48 6.29
C TYR A 54 10.46 -14.85 6.48
N ASP A 55 10.51 -15.71 5.45
CA ASP A 55 9.97 -17.07 5.49
C ASP A 55 10.69 -17.97 6.51
N ALA A 56 11.99 -17.70 6.77
CA ALA A 56 12.77 -18.33 7.84
C ALA A 56 12.54 -17.72 9.24
N GLY A 57 11.70 -16.69 9.37
CA GLY A 57 11.36 -16.00 10.62
C GLY A 57 12.30 -14.85 11.02
N ASP A 58 13.42 -14.62 10.32
CA ASP A 58 14.32 -13.47 10.54
C ASP A 58 13.77 -12.20 9.90
N ARG A 59 12.69 -11.67 10.49
CA ARG A 59 12.01 -10.46 10.05
C ARG A 59 12.90 -9.21 10.11
N MET A 60 13.85 -9.11 11.05
CA MET A 60 14.78 -7.98 11.12
C MET A 60 15.90 -8.06 10.07
N GLY A 61 16.43 -9.26 9.79
CA GLY A 61 17.36 -9.47 8.68
C GLY A 61 16.69 -9.24 7.32
N ALA A 62 15.43 -9.64 7.18
CA ALA A 62 14.60 -9.32 6.01
C ALA A 62 14.43 -7.80 5.82
N LEU A 63 14.02 -7.07 6.87
CA LEU A 63 13.84 -5.60 6.81
C LEU A 63 15.12 -4.87 6.38
N ARG A 64 16.27 -5.24 6.94
CA ARG A 64 17.58 -4.67 6.55
C ARG A 64 17.89 -4.88 5.06
N LEU A 65 17.48 -6.02 4.50
CA LEU A 65 17.63 -6.28 3.06
C LEU A 65 16.66 -5.45 2.22
N PHE A 66 15.40 -5.32 2.62
CA PHE A 66 14.42 -4.44 1.93
C PHE A 66 14.86 -2.97 1.96
N GLU A 67 15.36 -2.49 3.09
CA GLU A 67 16.01 -1.19 3.21
C GLU A 67 17.26 -1.05 2.32
N SER A 68 18.05 -2.11 2.17
CA SER A 68 19.23 -2.10 1.29
C SER A 68 18.82 -2.03 -0.18
N ALA A 69 17.75 -2.74 -0.58
CA ALA A 69 17.18 -2.67 -1.91
C ALA A 69 16.69 -1.25 -2.24
N LEU A 70 16.04 -0.57 -1.27
CA LEU A 70 15.63 0.84 -1.41
C LEU A 70 16.78 1.83 -1.57
N LYS A 71 18.01 1.47 -1.20
CA LYS A 71 19.22 2.30 -1.30
C LYS A 71 20.02 2.05 -2.60
N LYS A 72 19.61 1.10 -3.44
CA LYS A 72 20.29 0.68 -4.68
C LYS A 72 19.54 1.08 -5.97
N ASP A 73 18.92 2.27 -5.97
CA ASP A 73 18.12 2.82 -7.08
C ASP A 73 17.19 1.79 -7.78
N PRO A 74 16.27 1.16 -7.01
CA PRO A 74 15.39 0.10 -7.52
C PRO A 74 14.45 0.58 -8.61
N SER A 75 14.02 -0.35 -9.48
CA SER A 75 12.93 -0.08 -10.42
C SER A 75 11.62 0.31 -9.69
N VAL A 76 10.66 0.93 -10.38
CA VAL A 76 9.39 1.36 -9.75
C VAL A 76 8.65 0.18 -9.10
N GLU A 77 8.68 -0.99 -9.76
CA GLU A 77 8.06 -2.22 -9.28
C GLU A 77 8.82 -2.82 -8.09
N GLU A 78 10.16 -2.85 -8.15
CA GLU A 78 11.02 -3.24 -7.03
C GLU A 78 10.85 -2.31 -5.81
N ARG A 79 10.71 -1.00 -6.03
CA ARG A 79 10.47 -0.01 -4.96
C ARG A 79 9.11 -0.23 -4.32
N GLN A 80 8.06 -0.50 -5.11
CA GLN A 80 6.74 -0.85 -4.61
C GLN A 80 6.75 -2.18 -3.84
N ALA A 81 7.51 -3.17 -4.30
CA ALA A 81 7.72 -4.44 -3.59
C ALA A 81 8.42 -4.21 -2.24
N ALA A 82 9.58 -3.55 -2.23
CA ALA A 82 10.36 -3.26 -1.02
C ALA A 82 9.54 -2.53 0.05
N LEU A 83 8.72 -1.55 -0.34
CA LEU A 83 7.86 -0.79 0.57
C LEU A 83 6.68 -1.62 1.10
N TYR A 84 6.11 -2.50 0.28
CA TYR A 84 5.11 -3.47 0.73
C TYR A 84 5.72 -4.48 1.72
N ASP A 85 6.91 -5.00 1.42
CA ASP A 85 7.60 -6.01 2.22
C ASP A 85 8.04 -5.43 3.58
N ALA A 86 8.57 -4.21 3.61
CA ALA A 86 8.84 -3.46 4.84
C ALA A 86 7.56 -3.21 5.65
N THR A 87 6.45 -2.80 4.99
CA THR A 87 5.14 -2.64 5.64
C THR A 87 4.69 -3.94 6.33
N CYS A 88 4.88 -5.10 5.67
CA CYS A 88 4.54 -6.40 6.25
C CYS A 88 5.42 -6.79 7.44
N VAL A 89 6.68 -6.36 7.48
CA VAL A 89 7.53 -6.53 8.68
C VAL A 89 7.05 -5.65 9.83
N HIS A 90 6.90 -4.34 9.62
CA HIS A 90 6.48 -3.40 10.68
C HIS A 90 5.11 -3.79 11.27
N ALA A 91 4.14 -4.08 10.41
CA ALA A 91 2.81 -4.53 10.82
C ALA A 91 2.85 -5.90 11.53
N GLY A 92 3.77 -6.78 11.15
CA GLY A 92 4.02 -8.07 11.82
C GLY A 92 4.68 -7.95 13.20
N TYR A 93 5.24 -6.79 13.55
CA TYR A 93 5.66 -6.43 14.91
C TYR A 93 4.61 -5.66 15.70
N GLY A 94 3.49 -5.26 15.07
CA GLY A 94 2.47 -4.39 15.68
C GLY A 94 2.82 -2.91 15.65
N ASP A 95 3.90 -2.51 14.97
CA ASP A 95 4.26 -1.10 14.76
C ASP A 95 3.40 -0.52 13.63
N VAL A 96 2.25 0.03 14.01
CA VAL A 96 1.26 0.58 13.07
C VAL A 96 1.74 1.90 12.46
N GLU A 97 2.47 2.73 13.20
CA GLU A 97 2.91 4.05 12.73
C GLU A 97 3.99 3.90 11.64
N LEU A 98 5.00 3.06 11.87
CA LEU A 98 6.06 2.82 10.91
C LEU A 98 5.55 2.02 9.69
N ALA A 99 4.59 1.11 9.89
CA ALA A 99 3.88 0.46 8.79
C ALA A 99 3.04 1.44 7.94
N GLN A 100 2.38 2.42 8.56
CA GLN A 100 1.67 3.49 7.84
C GLN A 100 2.64 4.38 7.06
N GLN A 101 3.83 4.68 7.61
CA GLN A 101 4.84 5.46 6.92
C GLN A 101 5.36 4.74 5.66
N SER A 102 5.76 3.47 5.77
CA SER A 102 6.22 2.68 4.60
C SER A 102 5.10 2.46 3.58
N LEU A 103 3.87 2.24 4.04
CA LEU A 103 2.70 2.08 3.16
C LEU A 103 2.35 3.37 2.42
N ARG A 104 2.47 4.55 3.06
CA ARG A 104 2.26 5.85 2.44
C ARG A 104 3.23 6.06 1.28
N ASP A 105 4.52 5.80 1.49
CA ASP A 105 5.54 5.92 0.45
C ASP A 105 5.34 4.90 -0.68
N GLY A 106 4.80 3.72 -0.37
CA GLY A 106 4.37 2.72 -1.34
C GLY A 106 3.19 3.21 -2.20
N VAL A 107 2.11 3.68 -1.58
CA VAL A 107 0.93 4.21 -2.29
C VAL A 107 1.28 5.47 -3.09
N THR A 108 2.24 6.28 -2.63
CA THR A 108 2.82 7.38 -3.40
C THR A 108 3.64 6.89 -4.61
N ALA A 109 4.33 5.75 -4.50
CA ALA A 109 4.99 5.08 -5.63
C ALA A 109 4.01 4.40 -6.62
N GLY A 110 2.73 4.25 -6.26
CA GLY A 110 1.71 3.56 -7.07
C GLY A 110 1.38 2.13 -6.64
N LEU A 111 1.81 1.69 -5.45
CA LEU A 111 1.42 0.39 -4.88
C LEU A 111 -0.09 0.32 -4.60
N GLU A 112 -0.76 -0.67 -5.18
CA GLU A 112 -2.15 -1.01 -4.87
C GLU A 112 -2.21 -2.08 -3.76
N PHE A 113 -2.40 -1.65 -2.51
CA PHE A 113 -2.31 -2.53 -1.33
C PHE A 113 -3.30 -3.72 -1.35
N ASP A 114 -4.55 -3.50 -1.79
CA ASP A 114 -5.56 -4.56 -1.91
C ASP A 114 -5.35 -5.50 -3.12
N ALA A 115 -4.41 -5.19 -4.02
CA ALA A 115 -3.90 -6.14 -5.01
C ALA A 115 -2.71 -6.92 -4.42
N ALA A 116 -1.73 -6.20 -3.85
CA ALA A 116 -0.54 -6.79 -3.23
C ALA A 116 -0.85 -7.82 -2.12
N LEU A 117 -1.97 -7.68 -1.40
CA LEU A 117 -2.45 -8.67 -0.42
C LEU A 117 -3.03 -9.96 -1.02
N LYS A 118 -3.18 -10.05 -2.34
CA LYS A 118 -3.69 -11.22 -3.08
C LYS A 118 -2.61 -11.88 -3.94
N ASP A 119 -1.51 -11.18 -4.23
CA ASP A 119 -0.39 -11.68 -5.02
C ASP A 119 0.33 -12.80 -4.24
N PRO A 120 0.38 -14.06 -4.73
CA PRO A 120 1.04 -15.16 -4.02
C PRO A 120 2.58 -15.05 -4.00
N ASP A 121 3.14 -14.22 -4.88
CA ASP A 121 4.59 -13.96 -5.00
C ASP A 121 5.10 -12.93 -3.97
N ARG A 122 4.21 -12.33 -3.18
CA ARG A 122 4.53 -11.35 -2.14
C ARG A 122 4.53 -11.96 -0.73
N ILE A 123 5.15 -11.25 0.21
CA ILE A 123 5.16 -11.64 1.62
C ILE A 123 3.75 -11.59 2.20
N LYS A 124 3.40 -12.59 3.01
CA LYS A 124 2.11 -12.63 3.72
C LYS A 124 2.10 -11.59 4.84
N LEU A 125 1.00 -10.85 4.94
CA LEU A 125 0.82 -9.86 6.01
C LEU A 125 0.46 -10.57 7.33
N ASP A 126 1.48 -11.05 8.05
CA ASP A 126 1.35 -11.69 9.37
C ASP A 126 1.03 -10.70 10.51
N ALA A 127 0.18 -9.71 10.25
CA ALA A 127 -0.26 -8.69 11.21
C ALA A 127 -1.61 -9.07 11.84
N PRO A 128 -1.91 -8.65 13.09
CA PRO A 128 -3.22 -8.84 13.70
C PRO A 128 -4.37 -8.30 12.83
N PRO A 129 -5.55 -8.95 12.77
CA PRO A 129 -6.63 -8.54 11.86
C PRO A 129 -7.06 -7.07 11.99
N GLN A 130 -6.98 -6.48 13.18
CA GLN A 130 -7.23 -5.06 13.43
C GLN A 130 -6.23 -4.16 12.66
N VAL A 131 -4.94 -4.48 12.72
CA VAL A 131 -3.87 -3.76 12.00
C VAL A 131 -4.06 -3.90 10.48
N GLN A 132 -4.45 -5.09 9.99
CA GLN A 132 -4.75 -5.28 8.56
C GLN A 132 -5.92 -4.39 8.09
N ILE A 133 -6.96 -4.24 8.90
CA ILE A 133 -8.11 -3.38 8.60
C ILE A 133 -7.69 -1.90 8.61
N GLN A 134 -6.91 -1.47 9.59
CA GLN A 134 -6.37 -0.10 9.67
C GLN A 134 -5.50 0.24 8.45
N LEU A 135 -4.57 -0.64 8.06
CA LEU A 135 -3.71 -0.42 6.89
C LEU A 135 -4.49 -0.39 5.56
N LYS A 136 -5.55 -1.20 5.41
CA LYS A 136 -6.47 -1.12 4.26
C LYS A 136 -7.21 0.22 4.20
N LYS A 137 -7.80 0.65 5.32
CA LYS A 137 -8.44 1.98 5.42
C LYS A 137 -7.45 3.10 5.06
N PHE A 138 -6.24 3.03 5.62
CA PHE A 138 -5.16 3.99 5.39
C PHE A 138 -4.76 4.06 3.90
N ALA A 139 -4.54 2.93 3.24
CA ALA A 139 -4.21 2.89 1.81
C ALA A 139 -5.30 3.55 0.95
N ILE A 140 -6.58 3.31 1.26
CA ILE A 140 -7.72 3.96 0.61
C ILE A 140 -7.71 5.48 0.84
N THR A 141 -7.46 5.93 2.07
CA THR A 141 -7.35 7.37 2.41
C THR A 141 -6.17 8.03 1.69
N VAL A 142 -4.95 7.47 1.76
CA VAL A 142 -3.77 8.03 1.06
C VAL A 142 -4.01 8.08 -0.46
N LYS A 143 -4.63 7.06 -1.05
CA LYS A 143 -4.99 7.05 -2.47
C LYS A 143 -6.01 8.14 -2.83
N LYS A 144 -7.04 8.37 -2.00
CA LYS A 144 -8.00 9.48 -2.17
C LYS A 144 -7.32 10.85 -2.06
N VAL A 145 -6.51 11.08 -1.03
CA VAL A 145 -5.80 12.36 -0.83
C VAL A 145 -4.79 12.59 -1.95
N ARG A 146 -4.07 11.56 -2.41
CA ARG A 146 -3.19 11.64 -3.59
C ARG A 146 -3.96 12.07 -4.85
N ALA A 147 -5.13 11.47 -5.10
CA ALA A 147 -5.97 11.81 -6.25
C ALA A 147 -6.56 13.22 -6.18
N ALA A 148 -6.88 13.72 -4.98
CA ALA A 148 -7.35 15.09 -4.77
C ALA A 148 -6.23 16.15 -4.89
N VAL A 149 -4.96 15.76 -4.70
CA VAL A 149 -3.79 16.64 -4.74
C VAL A 149 -3.04 16.58 -6.09
N SER A 150 -3.26 15.55 -6.91
CA SER A 150 -2.77 15.52 -8.30
C SER A 150 -3.44 16.64 -9.14
N PRO A 151 -2.67 17.55 -9.76
CA PRO A 151 -3.21 18.79 -10.34
C PRO A 151 -3.91 18.57 -11.69
N THR A 152 -5.16 18.15 -11.64
CA THR A 152 -6.13 18.26 -12.75
C THR A 152 -7.49 18.54 -12.11
N ALA A 153 -8.13 19.68 -12.33
CA ALA A 153 -8.14 20.49 -13.55
C ALA A 153 -7.35 21.81 -13.50
N ALA A 154 -6.68 22.12 -14.62
CA ALA A 154 -6.32 23.48 -14.99
C ALA A 154 -7.53 24.24 -15.56
N ALA A 155 -8.58 24.42 -14.75
CA ALA A 155 -9.79 25.17 -15.11
C ALA A 155 -10.47 25.77 -13.87
N ALA A 156 -10.87 27.05 -13.98
CA ALA A 156 -11.77 27.77 -13.08
C ALA A 156 -11.44 27.80 -11.56
N VAL A 157 -10.61 28.77 -11.14
CA VAL A 157 -10.64 29.32 -9.77
C VAL A 157 -10.62 30.85 -9.84
N PRO A 158 -11.68 31.58 -9.42
CA PRO A 158 -11.60 33.02 -9.20
C PRO A 158 -10.81 33.28 -7.90
N ALA A 159 -9.79 34.13 -7.98
CA ALA A 159 -8.84 34.30 -6.87
C ALA A 159 -9.46 35.02 -5.66
N LYS A 160 -9.49 34.37 -4.49
CA LYS A 160 -9.61 35.07 -3.21
C LYS A 160 -8.92 34.36 -2.02
N ALA A 161 -7.74 34.90 -1.68
CA ALA A 161 -7.14 35.01 -0.35
C ALA A 161 -6.66 33.75 0.43
N GLN A 162 -5.50 33.96 1.07
CA GLN A 162 -5.08 33.43 2.37
C GLN A 162 -4.87 31.91 2.55
N GLY A 163 -3.61 31.52 2.36
CA GLY A 163 -2.75 31.56 3.56
C GLY A 163 -2.62 30.29 4.39
N SER A 164 -2.70 29.10 3.79
CA SER A 164 -2.07 27.91 4.35
C SER A 164 -1.56 26.98 3.27
N LYS A 165 -0.28 26.59 3.34
CA LYS A 165 0.23 25.43 2.61
C LYS A 165 -0.26 24.18 3.34
N VAL A 166 -1.52 23.80 3.13
CA VAL A 166 -2.08 22.59 3.75
C VAL A 166 -1.36 21.39 3.14
N SER A 167 -0.33 20.90 3.83
CA SER A 167 0.52 19.84 3.34
C SER A 167 -0.24 18.52 3.29
N LEU A 168 0.20 17.61 2.42
CA LEU A 168 -0.31 16.24 2.41
C LEU A 168 -0.14 15.58 3.79
N SER A 169 0.90 15.94 4.56
CA SER A 169 1.05 15.52 5.95
C SER A 169 -0.01 16.11 6.88
N SER A 170 -0.34 17.40 6.82
CA SER A 170 -1.33 18.03 7.71
C SER A 170 -2.76 17.56 7.42
N PHE A 171 -3.11 17.31 6.14
CA PHE A 171 -4.40 16.71 5.79
C PHE A 171 -4.50 15.25 6.25
N LEU A 172 -3.44 14.45 6.04
CA LEU A 172 -3.40 13.06 6.51
C LEU A 172 -3.39 12.97 8.04
N ASP A 173 -2.69 13.86 8.74
CA ASP A 173 -2.65 13.89 10.21
C ASP A 173 -4.03 14.22 10.80
N ALA A 174 -4.73 15.22 10.24
CA ALA A 174 -6.10 15.54 10.64
C ALA A 174 -7.09 14.40 10.34
N ASP A 175 -7.01 13.78 9.16
CA ASP A 175 -7.88 12.66 8.78
C ASP A 175 -7.52 11.37 9.56
N MET A 176 -6.25 11.18 9.96
CA MET A 176 -5.84 10.10 10.87
C MET A 176 -6.30 10.34 12.30
N SER A 177 -6.16 11.55 12.85
CA SER A 177 -6.71 11.91 14.15
C SER A 177 -8.22 11.69 14.20
N THR A 178 -8.92 11.99 13.08
CA THR A 178 -10.36 11.76 12.93
C THR A 178 -10.70 10.27 12.74
N MET A 179 -9.96 9.53 11.91
CA MET A 179 -10.20 8.10 11.67
C MET A 179 -9.85 7.25 12.88
N LEU A 180 -8.75 7.52 13.59
CA LEU A 180 -8.38 6.85 14.84
C LEU A 180 -9.41 7.14 15.94
N ARG A 181 -9.91 8.38 16.07
CA ARG A 181 -11.05 8.69 16.95
C ARG A 181 -12.31 7.91 16.55
N THR A 182 -12.55 7.74 15.24
CA THR A 182 -13.71 7.02 14.69
C THR A 182 -13.55 5.49 14.76
N ASP A 183 -12.33 4.97 14.91
CA ASP A 183 -12.10 3.56 15.27
C ASP A 183 -12.16 3.34 16.80
N ILE A 184 -11.73 4.31 17.62
CA ILE A 184 -11.93 4.30 19.08
C ILE A 184 -13.44 4.26 19.40
N THR A 185 -14.26 5.13 18.82
CA THR A 185 -15.73 5.05 18.93
C THR A 185 -16.35 3.97 18.03
N GLY A 186 -15.61 3.50 17.03
CA GLY A 186 -16.01 2.37 16.18
C GLY A 186 -16.05 1.04 16.96
N MET A 187 -15.16 0.88 17.96
CA MET A 187 -15.16 -0.28 18.86
C MET A 187 -16.46 -0.41 19.67
N ASP A 188 -17.18 0.69 19.95
CA ASP A 188 -18.49 0.63 20.62
C ASP A 188 -19.53 -0.17 19.83
N THR A 189 -19.39 -0.27 18.51
CA THR A 189 -20.24 -1.14 17.67
C THR A 189 -20.11 -2.62 18.07
N SER A 190 -18.91 -3.03 18.50
CA SER A 190 -18.65 -4.38 19.02
C SER A 190 -19.19 -4.52 20.44
N ILE A 191 -18.98 -3.51 21.30
CA ILE A 191 -19.46 -3.49 22.69
C ILE A 191 -20.99 -3.59 22.72
N PHE A 192 -21.72 -2.82 21.90
CA PHE A 192 -23.18 -2.91 21.80
C PHE A 192 -23.64 -4.31 21.33
N GLY A 193 -22.92 -4.94 20.40
CA GLY A 193 -23.17 -6.31 19.97
C GLY A 193 -22.95 -7.35 21.09
N ILE A 194 -21.91 -7.17 21.90
CA ILE A 194 -21.59 -8.04 23.05
C ILE A 194 -22.60 -7.83 24.17
N VAL A 195 -22.87 -6.59 24.58
CA VAL A 195 -23.88 -6.23 25.60
C VAL A 195 -25.26 -6.74 25.21
N ARG A 196 -25.65 -6.65 23.93
CA ARG A 196 -26.91 -7.24 23.44
C ARG A 196 -26.95 -8.76 23.59
N ARG A 197 -25.86 -9.48 23.29
CA ARG A 197 -25.79 -10.94 23.47
C ARG A 197 -25.82 -11.34 24.95
N VAL A 198 -25.04 -10.66 25.79
CA VAL A 198 -25.01 -10.90 27.26
C VAL A 198 -26.35 -10.56 27.90
N GLY A 199 -26.99 -9.45 27.49
CA GLY A 199 -28.32 -9.06 27.96
C GLY A 199 -29.42 -10.06 27.55
N ILE A 200 -29.37 -10.60 26.34
CA ILE A 200 -30.27 -11.69 25.91
C ILE A 200 -30.03 -12.95 26.75
N LEU A 201 -28.77 -13.34 26.99
CA LEU A 201 -28.45 -14.51 27.83
C LEU A 201 -28.91 -14.33 29.28
N LEU A 202 -28.72 -13.14 29.87
CA LEU A 202 -29.24 -12.82 31.21
C LEU A 202 -30.77 -12.83 31.25
N ALA A 203 -31.45 -12.25 30.26
CA ALA A 203 -32.91 -12.26 30.18
C ALA A 203 -33.48 -13.69 30.03
N VAL A 204 -32.82 -14.54 29.26
CA VAL A 204 -33.20 -15.97 29.11
C VAL A 204 -32.88 -16.76 30.39
N ALA A 205 -31.75 -16.52 31.04
CA ALA A 205 -31.39 -17.20 32.29
C ALA A 205 -32.32 -16.83 33.46
N VAL A 206 -32.59 -15.53 33.65
CA VAL A 206 -33.49 -15.04 34.71
C VAL A 206 -34.94 -15.36 34.39
N GLY A 207 -35.40 -15.11 33.16
CA GLY A 207 -36.77 -15.39 32.74
C GLY A 207 -37.10 -16.89 32.69
N GLY A 208 -36.19 -17.70 32.14
CA GLY A 208 -36.30 -19.17 32.12
C GLY A 208 -36.18 -19.78 33.51
N GLY A 209 -35.27 -19.28 34.35
CA GLY A 209 -35.15 -19.68 35.76
C GLY A 209 -36.41 -19.36 36.56
N ALA A 210 -36.96 -18.16 36.43
CA ALA A 210 -38.22 -17.78 37.06
C ALA A 210 -39.40 -18.63 36.56
N LEU A 211 -39.51 -18.87 35.24
CA LEU A 211 -40.55 -19.69 34.65
C LEU A 211 -40.50 -21.14 35.16
N LEU A 212 -39.31 -21.74 35.19
CA LEU A 212 -39.09 -23.09 35.74
C LEU A 212 -39.35 -23.16 37.25
N PHE A 213 -39.00 -22.11 38.00
CA PHE A 213 -39.31 -22.00 39.43
C PHE A 213 -40.82 -21.92 39.69
N TYR A 214 -41.56 -21.11 38.93
CA TYR A 214 -43.01 -21.03 39.03
C TYR A 214 -43.71 -22.32 38.56
N LEU A 215 -43.24 -22.99 37.51
CA LEU A 215 -43.74 -24.33 37.15
C LEU A 215 -43.42 -25.36 38.25
N GLY A 216 -42.24 -25.31 38.86
CA GLY A 216 -41.86 -26.17 39.98
C GLY A 216 -42.78 -25.98 41.18
N LEU A 217 -43.04 -24.73 41.59
CA LEU A 217 -44.01 -24.42 42.64
C LEU A 217 -45.43 -24.87 42.28
N PHE A 218 -45.87 -24.64 41.04
CA PHE A 218 -47.20 -25.06 40.58
C PHE A 218 -47.36 -26.58 40.54
N LEU A 219 -46.34 -27.33 40.14
CA LEU A 219 -46.34 -28.80 40.18
C LEU A 219 -46.26 -29.35 41.62
N THR A 220 -45.60 -28.63 42.53
CA THR A 220 -45.42 -29.07 43.94
C THR A 220 -46.63 -28.73 44.82
N PHE A 221 -47.35 -27.63 44.54
CA PHE A 221 -48.45 -27.13 45.38
C PHE A 221 -49.81 -27.02 44.67
N GLY A 222 -49.87 -27.15 43.34
CA GLY A 222 -51.09 -27.09 42.54
C GLY A 222 -51.71 -28.44 42.19
N GLY A 223 -51.08 -29.55 42.60
CA GLY A 223 -51.52 -30.91 42.30
C GLY A 223 -52.73 -31.40 43.12
N ASP A 224 -53.04 -30.77 44.26
CA ASP A 224 -54.14 -31.15 45.15
C ASP A 224 -55.52 -30.67 44.61
N LYS A 225 -55.97 -31.32 43.54
CA LYS A 225 -57.37 -31.33 43.08
C LYS A 225 -57.78 -32.73 42.62
N SER A 226 -58.14 -33.55 43.59
CA SER A 226 -58.95 -34.77 43.45
C SER A 226 -59.89 -34.87 44.65
#